data_AF-A0A849F2C2-F1
#
_entry.id   AF-A0A849F2C2-F1
#
_cell.length_a   1.000
_cell.length_b   1.000
_cell.length_c   1.000
_cell.angle_alpha   90.00
_cell.angle_beta   90.00
_cell.angle_gamma   90.00
#
_symmetry.space_group_name_H-M   'P 1'
#
loop_
_entity.id
_entity.type
_entity.pdbx_description
1 polymer ?
#
loop_
_entity_poly.entity_id
_entity_poly.type
_entity_poly.pdbx_seq_one_letter_code
_entity_poly.pdbx_strand_id
1 'polypeptide(L)'
;DFLNSVNDHSVKNGSIFKPDIVFIDIQMPKMDGFQLLDELEKNQAFLQNPIDIYILSSSCPENDIETALNKRLCKGYFNKPLNRNKLKDLLN
;
A
#
# COMPACT_ATOMS: atom_id res chain seq x y z
N ASP A 1 -11.60 -4.35 7.35
CA ASP A 1 -10.63 -5.00 6.44
C ASP A 1 -10.45 -4.07 5.25
N PHE A 2 -9.22 -3.71 4.90
CA PHE A 2 -8.96 -2.73 3.84
C PHE A 2 -9.56 -3.17 2.51
N LEU A 3 -9.42 -4.46 2.17
CA LEU A 3 -10.00 -5.04 0.97
C LEU A 3 -11.51 -4.92 0.95
N ASN A 4 -12.18 -5.18 2.08
CA ASN A 4 -13.62 -4.98 2.18
C ASN A 4 -13.99 -3.50 2.07
N SER A 5 -13.23 -2.57 2.65
CA SER A 5 -13.50 -1.14 2.48
C SER A 5 -13.38 -0.73 1.00
N VAL A 6 -12.34 -1.18 0.29
CA VAL A 6 -12.18 -0.82 -1.13
C VAL A 6 -13.22 -1.51 -2.02
N ASN A 7 -13.59 -2.76 -1.72
CA ASN A 7 -14.61 -3.51 -2.49
C ASN A 7 -16.05 -3.03 -2.19
N ASP A 8 -16.36 -2.70 -0.93
CA ASP A 8 -17.69 -2.30 -0.44
C ASP A 8 -17.97 -0.80 -0.69
N HIS A 9 -16.95 0.01 -1.02
CA HIS A 9 -17.11 1.40 -1.48
C HIS A 9 -17.51 1.52 -2.96
N SER A 10 -18.32 0.57 -3.45
CA SER A 10 -18.94 0.67 -4.77
C SER A 10 -20.03 1.75 -4.85
N VAL A 11 -20.68 2.18 -3.75
CA VAL A 11 -21.65 3.29 -3.80
C VAL A 11 -21.82 3.99 -2.44
N LYS A 12 -21.08 5.06 -2.17
CA LYS A 12 -21.62 6.19 -1.39
C LYS A 12 -21.56 7.42 -2.29
N ASN A 13 -22.73 7.88 -2.74
CA ASN A 13 -22.94 9.04 -3.62
C ASN A 13 -22.48 8.93 -5.10
N GLY A 14 -22.31 7.72 -5.64
CA GLY A 14 -22.05 7.51 -7.08
C GLY A 14 -20.62 7.79 -7.54
N SER A 15 -19.70 8.12 -6.62
CA SER A 15 -18.27 8.28 -6.89
C SER A 15 -17.48 7.10 -6.30
N ILE A 16 -16.69 6.42 -7.13
CA ILE A 16 -15.76 5.36 -6.72
C ILE A 16 -14.70 5.99 -5.81
N PHE A 17 -14.56 5.49 -4.57
CA PHE A 17 -13.46 5.91 -3.70
C PHE A 17 -12.16 5.25 -4.18
N LYS A 18 -11.31 6.04 -4.85
CA LYS A 18 -9.96 5.63 -5.23
C LYS A 18 -8.95 6.50 -4.47
N PRO A 19 -8.19 5.95 -3.51
CA PRO A 19 -7.11 6.70 -2.88
C PRO A 19 -5.99 6.93 -3.90
N ASP A 20 -5.34 8.09 -3.83
CA ASP A 20 -4.16 8.39 -4.64
C ASP A 20 -2.94 7.62 -4.12
N ILE A 21 -2.79 7.57 -2.80
CA ILE A 21 -1.66 6.94 -2.09
C ILE A 21 -2.17 6.07 -0.95
N VAL A 22 -1.56 4.90 -0.77
CA VAL A 22 -1.82 3.98 0.33
C VAL A 22 -0.50 3.64 1.02
N PHE A 23 -0.46 3.85 2.33
CA PHE A 23 0.65 3.42 3.17
C PHE A 23 0.26 2.12 3.89
N ILE A 24 1.04 1.06 3.70
CA ILE A 24 0.82 -0.26 4.30
C ILE A 24 1.85 -0.50 5.39
N ASP A 25 1.41 -0.86 6.58
CA ASP A 25 2.29 -1.34 7.63
C ASP A 25 2.61 -2.83 7.43
N ILE A 26 3.87 -3.25 7.57
CA ILE A 26 4.24 -4.68 7.52
C ILE A 26 3.76 -5.39 8.78
N GLN A 27 4.05 -4.80 9.94
CA GLN A 27 3.85 -5.44 11.23
C GLN A 27 2.43 -5.17 11.73
N MET A 28 1.45 -5.83 11.13
CA MET A 28 0.04 -5.75 11.52
C MET A 28 -0.45 -7.03 12.21
N PRO A 29 -1.34 -6.92 13.22
CA PRO A 29 -2.01 -8.08 13.77
C PRO A 29 -3.01 -8.67 12.76
N LYS A 30 -3.03 -9.99 12.65
CA LYS A 30 -3.91 -10.84 11.79
C LYS A 30 -3.49 -11.00 10.33
N MET A 31 -2.99 -9.97 9.66
CA MET A 31 -2.54 -10.04 8.26
C MET A 31 -1.31 -9.17 8.07
N ASP A 32 -0.25 -9.74 7.52
CA ASP A 32 0.99 -9.04 7.20
C ASP A 32 0.76 -8.10 6.00
N GLY A 33 1.40 -6.92 6.01
CA GLY A 33 1.36 -5.96 4.90
C GLY A 33 1.80 -6.57 3.56
N PHE A 34 2.73 -7.53 3.57
CA PHE A 34 3.11 -8.26 2.35
C PHE A 34 1.97 -9.14 1.82
N GLN A 35 1.24 -9.81 2.70
CA GLN A 35 0.08 -10.63 2.32
C GLN A 35 -1.04 -9.75 1.73
N LEU A 36 -1.27 -8.58 2.32
CA LEU A 36 -2.21 -7.62 1.76
C LEU A 36 -1.82 -7.21 0.33
N LEU A 37 -0.53 -6.93 0.12
CA LEU A 37 -0.03 -6.55 -1.19
C LEU A 37 -0.21 -7.68 -2.21
N ASP A 38 0.04 -8.93 -1.81
CA ASP A 38 -0.21 -10.11 -2.64
C ASP A 38 -1.68 -10.28 -3.02
N GLU A 39 -2.60 -10.03 -2.08
CA GLU A 39 -4.05 -10.06 -2.37
C GLU A 39 -4.47 -8.93 -3.31
N LEU A 40 -3.88 -7.74 -3.17
CA LEU A 40 -4.13 -6.61 -4.09
C LEU A 40 -3.63 -6.92 -5.50
N GLU A 41 -2.47 -7.57 -5.63
CA GLU A 41 -1.90 -7.94 -6.93
C GLU A 41 -2.70 -9.02 -7.67
N LYS A 42 -3.42 -9.89 -6.95
CA LYS A 42 -4.33 -10.87 -7.56
C LYS A 42 -5.55 -10.23 -8.20
N ASN A 43 -5.94 -9.03 -7.75
CA ASN A 43 -7.11 -8.33 -8.28
C ASN A 43 -6.72 -7.42 -9.47
N GLN A 44 -7.14 -7.83 -10.67
CA GLN A 44 -6.84 -7.12 -11.91
C GLN A 44 -7.29 -5.65 -11.93
N ALA A 45 -8.30 -5.26 -11.13
CA ALA A 45 -8.75 -3.87 -11.06
C ALA A 45 -7.63 -2.94 -10.55
N PHE A 46 -6.87 -3.37 -9.52
CA PHE A 46 -5.72 -2.62 -9.01
C PHE A 46 -4.53 -2.67 -9.95
N LEU A 47 -4.44 -3.70 -10.80
CA LEU A 47 -3.40 -3.80 -11.82
C LEU A 47 -3.64 -2.89 -13.03
N GLN A 48 -4.91 -2.72 -13.43
CA GLN A 48 -5.30 -1.86 -14.55
C GLN A 48 -5.37 -0.39 -14.16
N ASN A 49 -5.72 -0.11 -12.91
CA ASN A 49 -5.80 1.24 -12.37
C ASN A 49 -5.00 1.33 -11.06
N PRO A 50 -3.66 1.33 -11.15
CA PRO A 50 -2.80 1.28 -9.98
C PRO A 50 -3.03 2.44 -9.02
N ILE A 51 -2.82 2.13 -7.75
CA ILE A 51 -2.77 3.05 -6.62
C ILE A 51 -1.31 3.07 -6.17
N ASP A 52 -0.83 4.22 -5.72
CA ASP A 52 0.55 4.34 -5.26
C ASP A 52 0.68 3.75 -3.86
N ILE A 53 1.21 2.53 -3.78
CA ILE A 53 1.36 1.81 -2.52
C ILE A 53 2.81 1.92 -2.04
N TYR A 54 2.95 2.31 -0.78
CA TYR A 54 4.23 2.39 -0.08
C TYR A 54 4.18 1.58 1.20
N ILE A 55 5.23 0.79 1.44
CA ILE A 55 5.36 0.01 2.66
C ILE A 55 6.03 0.84 3.76
N LEU A 56 5.52 0.75 4.97
CA LEU A 56 6.04 1.35 6.19
C LEU A 56 6.42 0.28 7.19
N SER A 57 7.64 0.36 7.70
CA SER A 57 8.11 -0.58 8.73
C SER A 57 8.94 0.11 9.80
N SER A 58 8.88 -0.44 11.02
CA SER A 58 9.70 0.02 12.14
C SER A 58 11.17 -0.41 11.98
N SER A 59 11.41 -1.51 11.26
CA SER A 59 12.73 -2.02 10.89
C SER A 59 12.84 -2.11 9.36
N CYS A 60 14.03 -1.97 8.80
CA CYS A 60 14.22 -2.07 7.35
C CYS A 60 15.34 -3.09 7.03
N PRO A 61 15.09 -4.40 7.24
CA PRO A 61 16.02 -5.41 6.77
C PRO A 61 16.11 -5.35 5.23
N GLU A 62 17.30 -5.57 4.67
CA GLU A 62 17.50 -5.56 3.22
C GLU A 62 16.57 -6.53 2.50
N ASN A 63 16.35 -7.72 3.06
CA ASN A 63 15.44 -8.72 2.49
C ASN A 63 13.98 -8.23 2.38
N ASP A 64 13.50 -7.44 3.35
CA ASP A 64 12.14 -6.89 3.31
C ASP A 64 12.04 -5.77 2.27
N ILE A 65 13.09 -4.96 2.14
CA ILE A 65 13.17 -3.91 1.13
C ILE A 65 13.15 -4.56 -0.27
N GLU A 66 13.99 -5.57 -0.50
CA GLU A 66 14.03 -6.31 -1.77
C GLU A 66 12.69 -6.97 -2.06
N THR A 67 12.09 -7.64 -1.07
CA THR A 67 10.77 -8.26 -1.21
C THR A 67 9.74 -7.23 -1.61
N ALA A 68 9.72 -6.05 -0.98
CA ALA A 68 8.79 -4.98 -1.32
C ALA A 68 9.01 -4.42 -2.72
N LEU A 69 10.26 -4.15 -3.11
CA LEU A 69 10.57 -3.56 -4.42
C LEU A 69 10.33 -4.53 -5.58
N ASN A 70 10.32 -5.84 -5.32
CA ASN A 70 9.96 -6.87 -6.31
C ASN A 70 8.45 -6.99 -6.54
N LYS A 71 7.62 -6.30 -5.76
CA LYS A 71 6.16 -6.35 -5.87
C LYS A 71 5.69 -5.32 -6.88
N ARG A 72 4.78 -5.73 -7.76
CA ARG A 72 4.29 -4.97 -8.90
C ARG A 72 3.55 -3.70 -8.51
N LEU A 73 2.86 -3.71 -7.37
CA LEU A 73 2.08 -2.57 -6.88
C LEU A 73 2.85 -1.70 -5.89
N CYS A 74 4.00 -2.14 -5.38
CA CYS A 74 4.78 -1.38 -4.42
C CYS A 74 5.69 -0.38 -5.13
N LYS A 75 5.54 0.90 -4.82
CA LYS A 75 6.40 1.98 -5.32
C LYS A 75 7.57 2.31 -4.40
N GLY A 76 7.56 1.83 -3.15
CA GLY A 76 8.66 2.08 -2.24
C GLY A 76 8.45 1.56 -0.83
N TYR A 77 9.53 1.64 -0.06
CA TYR A 77 9.63 1.16 1.30
C TYR A 77 10.23 2.25 2.18
N PHE A 78 9.60 2.54 3.32
CA PHE A 78 10.07 3.57 4.24
C PHE A 78 10.17 3.08 5.67
N ASN A 79 11.23 3.55 6.34
CA ASN A 79 11.34 3.42 7.78
C ASN A 79 10.38 4.40 8.48
N LYS A 80 9.77 3.93 9.57
CA LYS A 80 9.04 4.77 10.51
C LYS A 80 10.02 5.45 11.48
N PRO A 81 9.72 6.67 11.96
CA PRO A 81 8.59 7.50 11.57
C PRO A 81 8.81 8.17 10.19
N LEU A 82 7.75 8.28 9.40
CA LEU A 82 7.74 9.13 8.21
C LEU A 82 7.92 10.60 8.64
N ASN A 83 8.99 11.24 8.18
CA ASN A 83 9.17 12.67 8.42
C ASN A 83 8.42 13.48 7.34
N ARG A 84 8.10 14.74 7.65
CA ARG A 84 7.37 15.62 6.73
C ARG A 84 8.12 15.86 5.41
N ASN A 85 9.45 15.81 5.43
CA ASN A 85 10.26 16.04 4.23
C ASN A 85 10.10 14.88 3.24
N LYS A 86 10.26 13.63 3.70
CA LYS A 86 10.02 12.43 2.89
C LYS A 86 8.59 12.39 2.35
N LEU A 87 7.60 12.81 3.14
CA LEU A 87 6.22 12.88 2.68
C LEU A 87 6.04 13.92 1.55
N LYS A 88 6.70 15.08 1.64
CA LYS A 88 6.68 16.07 0.57
C LYS A 88 7.32 15.52 -0.70
N ASP A 89 8.46 14.83 -0.58
CA ASP A 89 9.14 14.23 -1.72
C ASP A 89 8.29 13.17 -2.44
N LEU A 90 7.40 12.49 -1.70
CA LEU A 90 6.44 11.52 -2.25
C LEU A 90 5.23 12.15 -2.96
N LEU A 91 4.89 13.40 -2.65
CA LEU A 91 3.68 14.09 -3.10
C LEU A 91 3.93 15.11 -4.23
N ASN A 92 5.20 15.34 -4.58
CA ASN A 92 5.63 16.27 -5.62
C ASN A 92 5.83 15.56 -6.97
#